data_AF-A0A2V9IAR7-F1
#
_entry.id   AF-A0A2V9IAR7-F1
#
_cell.length_a   1.000
_cell.length_b   1.000
_cell.length_c   1.000
_cell.angle_alpha   90.00
_cell.angle_beta   90.00
_cell.angle_gamma   90.00
#
_symmetry.space_group_name_H-M   'P 1'
#
loop_
_entity.id
_entity.type
_entity.pdbx_description
1 polymer ?
#
loop_
_entity_poly.entity_id
_entity_poly.type
_entity_poly.pdbx_seq_one_letter_code
_entity_poly.pdbx_strand_id
1 'polypeptide(L)'
;YSLNDKTVIRAGYGIFYAQGNGNRVDGTPTVQGYNGTVGRTSPDAGITPGFIWGTDTLPGFTPDLSPTAFLGGGTPRHSAGTLIMIDPTDGLSPYMQNYTLNVERQLPGQMTLSVGFVGNKGTHLASRL
;
A
#
# COMPACT_ATOMS: atom_id res chain seq x y z
N TYR A 1 20.90 -33.44 3.57
CA TYR A 1 22.15 -33.81 2.88
C TYR A 1 23.12 -34.38 3.91
N SER A 2 23.75 -35.52 3.65
CA SER A 2 24.81 -36.08 4.51
C SER A 2 26.16 -35.64 3.97
N LEU A 3 26.93 -34.87 4.75
CA LEU A 3 28.29 -34.51 4.37
C LEU A 3 29.25 -35.70 4.45
N ASN A 4 28.97 -36.63 5.37
CA ASN A 4 29.60 -37.93 5.50
C ASN A 4 28.65 -38.85 6.30
N ASP A 5 29.05 -40.10 6.52
CA ASP A 5 28.22 -41.09 7.25
C ASP A 5 27.91 -40.73 8.71
N LYS A 6 28.59 -39.71 9.26
CA LYS A 6 28.47 -39.29 10.67
C LYS A 6 27.92 -37.88 10.83
N THR A 7 27.68 -37.14 9.74
CA THR A 7 27.27 -35.75 9.77
C THR A 7 26.13 -35.51 8.79
N VAL A 8 24.99 -35.08 9.33
CA VAL A 8 23.80 -34.72 8.56
C VAL A 8 23.56 -33.23 8.67
N ILE A 9 23.35 -32.59 7.53
CA ILE A 9 22.90 -31.19 7.45
C ILE A 9 21.50 -31.15 6.86
N ARG A 10 20.62 -30.42 7.54
CA ARG A 10 19.28 -30.06 7.05
C ARG A 10 19.17 -28.55 7.02
N ALA A 11 18.88 -28.00 5.85
CA ALA A 11 18.62 -26.57 5.69
C ALA A 11 17.25 -26.39 5.04
N GLY A 12 16.52 -25.36 5.46
CA GLY A 12 15.24 -24.96 4.89
C GLY A 12 15.22 -23.47 4.67
N TYR A 13 14.67 -23.04 3.54
CA TYR A 13 14.44 -21.64 3.24
C TYR A 13 13.05 -21.48 2.64
N GLY A 14 12.28 -20.53 3.16
CA GLY A 14 10.92 -20.25 2.71
C GLY A 14 10.67 -18.76 2.62
N ILE A 15 9.95 -18.35 1.57
CA ILE A 15 9.49 -16.98 1.38
C ILE A 15 7.96 -16.99 1.44
N PHE A 16 7.41 -16.10 2.27
CA PHE A 16 5.98 -15.89 2.40
C PHE A 16 5.66 -14.46 2.00
N TYR A 17 4.75 -14.31 1.04
CA TYR A 17 4.25 -13.00 0.63
C TYR A 17 2.93 -12.72 1.35
N ALA A 18 2.79 -11.53 1.90
CA ALA A 18 1.52 -11.00 2.34
C ALA A 18 0.95 -10.07 1.27
N GLN A 19 -0.36 -9.80 1.31
CA GLN A 19 -1.01 -8.90 0.34
C GLN A 19 -0.27 -7.56 0.29
N GLY A 20 -0.07 -7.08 -0.94
CA GLY A 20 0.62 -5.82 -1.20
C GLY A 20 0.01 -4.66 -0.46
N ASN A 21 0.86 -3.70 -0.06
CA ASN A 21 0.46 -2.52 0.69
C ASN A 21 -0.33 -1.50 -0.18
N GLY A 22 -0.84 -1.91 -1.34
CA GLY A 22 -1.70 -1.09 -2.21
C GLY A 22 -2.93 -0.55 -1.48
N ASN A 23 -3.43 -1.28 -0.48
CA ASN A 23 -4.54 -0.80 0.35
C ASN A 23 -4.21 0.39 1.26
N ARG A 24 -2.94 0.74 1.49
CA ARG A 24 -2.59 1.98 2.19
C ARG A 24 -2.72 3.22 1.31
N VAL A 25 -2.72 3.02 0.00
CA VAL A 25 -3.02 4.07 -0.99
C VAL A 25 -4.54 4.21 -1.21
N ASP A 26 -5.31 3.15 -0.94
CA ASP A 26 -6.78 3.13 -1.06
C ASP A 26 -7.55 3.43 0.26
N GLY A 27 -6.91 3.31 1.43
CA GLY A 27 -7.56 3.59 2.72
C GLY A 27 -7.81 5.08 2.99
N THR A 28 -7.04 5.93 2.32
CA THR A 28 -7.27 7.37 2.23
C THR A 28 -7.52 7.64 0.74
N PRO A 29 -8.64 8.26 0.32
CA PRO A 29 -8.83 8.60 -1.08
C PRO A 29 -7.74 9.60 -1.48
N THR A 30 -6.59 9.11 -1.95
CA THR A 30 -5.52 9.99 -2.39
C THR A 30 -6.04 10.76 -3.59
N VAL A 31 -6.17 12.07 -3.44
CA VAL A 31 -6.60 12.92 -4.53
C VAL A 31 -5.42 13.04 -5.49
N GLN A 32 -5.45 12.27 -6.56
CA GLN A 32 -4.48 12.36 -7.66
C GLN A 32 -5.04 13.26 -8.75
N GLY A 33 -4.38 14.40 -9.01
CA GLY A 33 -4.75 15.32 -10.09
C GLY A 33 -5.90 16.28 -9.73
N TYR A 34 -6.71 16.64 -10.73
CA TYR A 34 -7.82 17.58 -10.57
C TYR A 34 -8.96 16.96 -9.75
N ASN A 35 -9.38 17.67 -8.70
CA ASN A 35 -10.50 17.31 -7.83
C ASN A 35 -11.32 18.56 -7.50
N GLY A 36 -11.61 19.34 -8.53
CA GLY A 36 -12.62 20.39 -8.42
C GLY A 36 -14.00 19.79 -8.58
N THR A 37 -14.94 20.27 -7.76
CA THR A 37 -16.36 19.96 -7.94
C THR A 37 -16.90 20.79 -9.09
N VAL A 38 -17.48 20.15 -10.11
CA VAL A 38 -18.25 20.83 -11.14
C VAL A 38 -19.66 21.06 -10.59
N GLY A 39 -19.89 22.26 -10.04
CA GLY A 39 -21.17 22.63 -9.45
C GLY A 39 -21.62 24.01 -9.91
N ARG A 40 -22.89 24.15 -10.26
CA ARG A 40 -23.53 25.44 -10.50
C ARG A 40 -24.34 25.82 -9.27
N THR A 41 -23.88 26.85 -8.55
CA THR A 41 -24.68 27.48 -7.51
C THR A 41 -25.63 28.48 -8.17
N SER A 42 -26.88 28.51 -7.73
CA SER A 42 -27.83 29.52 -8.21
C SER A 42 -27.32 30.92 -7.84
N PRO A 43 -27.23 31.88 -8.77
CA PRO A 43 -26.76 33.23 -8.48
C PRO A 43 -27.70 34.02 -7.55
N ASP A 44 -28.91 33.51 -7.34
CA ASP A 44 -30.06 34.14 -6.71
C ASP A 44 -30.71 33.21 -5.66
N ALA A 45 -29.90 32.48 -4.91
CA ALA A 45 -30.33 31.64 -3.78
C ALA A 45 -31.37 30.54 -4.12
N GLY A 46 -31.35 30.04 -5.35
CA GLY A 46 -32.16 28.90 -5.81
C GLY A 46 -33.35 29.27 -6.67
N ILE A 47 -33.50 30.56 -7.02
CA ILE A 47 -34.59 31.04 -7.87
C ILE A 47 -34.35 30.67 -9.34
N THR A 48 -33.11 30.78 -9.82
CA THR A 48 -32.76 30.38 -11.18
C THR A 48 -32.74 28.85 -11.29
N PRO A 49 -33.60 28.26 -12.14
CA PRO A 49 -33.64 26.80 -12.29
C PRO A 49 -32.33 26.26 -12.84
N GLY A 50 -31.95 25.07 -12.35
CA GLY A 50 -30.75 24.34 -12.79
C GLY A 50 -30.86 23.79 -14.22
N PHE A 51 -32.07 23.67 -14.76
CA PHE A 51 -32.36 23.20 -16.10
C PHE A 51 -33.73 23.74 -16.54
N ILE A 52 -33.86 24.15 -17.81
CA ILE A 52 -35.12 24.64 -18.38
C ILE A 52 -35.56 23.64 -19.46
N TRP A 53 -36.73 23.03 -19.27
CA TRP A 53 -37.28 22.09 -20.24
C TRP A 53 -37.62 22.78 -21.57
N GLY A 54 -37.28 22.14 -22.69
CA GLY A 54 -37.65 22.60 -24.03
C GLY A 54 -36.73 23.65 -24.65
N THR A 55 -35.59 23.98 -24.02
CA THR A 55 -34.58 24.88 -24.59
C THR A 55 -33.43 24.15 -25.27
N ASP A 56 -33.41 22.80 -25.25
CA ASP A 56 -32.35 21.91 -25.75
C ASP A 56 -30.91 22.33 -25.40
N THR A 57 -30.77 23.12 -24.34
CA THR A 57 -29.53 23.75 -23.92
C THR A 57 -29.30 23.44 -22.46
N LEU A 58 -28.16 22.84 -22.17
CA LEU A 58 -27.67 22.76 -20.80
C LEU A 58 -27.14 24.13 -20.41
N PRO A 59 -27.48 24.66 -19.23
CA PRO A 59 -26.85 25.87 -18.75
C PRO A 59 -25.34 25.68 -18.68
N GLY A 60 -24.60 26.67 -19.21
CA GLY A 60 -23.14 26.65 -19.21
C GLY A 60 -22.59 26.51 -17.80
N PHE A 61 -21.58 25.67 -17.64
CA PHE A 61 -20.81 25.54 -16.42
C PHE A 61 -19.37 25.95 -16.69
N THR A 62 -18.74 26.57 -15.70
CA THR A 62 -17.30 26.86 -15.73
C THR A 62 -16.67 26.02 -14.64
N PRO A 63 -15.74 25.10 -14.96
CA PRO A 63 -15.01 24.37 -13.94
C PRO A 63 -14.16 25.36 -13.12
N ASP A 64 -14.14 25.20 -11.80
CA ASP A 64 -13.18 25.93 -10.97
C ASP A 64 -11.78 25.35 -11.20
N LEU A 65 -10.87 26.18 -11.71
CA LEU A 65 -9.46 25.86 -11.94
C LEU A 65 -8.56 26.52 -10.89
N SER A 66 -9.09 26.84 -9.72
CA SER A 66 -8.29 27.35 -8.60
C SER A 66 -7.13 26.38 -8.28
N PRO A 67 -5.97 26.89 -7.82
CA PRO A 67 -4.87 26.03 -7.37
C PRO A 67 -5.32 25.00 -6.34
N THR A 68 -6.31 25.33 -5.51
CA THR A 68 -6.94 24.42 -4.56
C THR A 68 -7.66 23.24 -5.20
N ALA A 69 -8.22 23.38 -6.41
CA ALA A 69 -8.84 22.29 -7.16
C ALA A 69 -7.80 21.26 -7.67
N PHE A 70 -6.54 21.66 -7.85
CA PHE A 70 -5.42 20.76 -8.17
C PHE A 70 -4.75 20.17 -6.93
N LEU A 71 -5.07 20.69 -5.74
CA LEU A 71 -4.45 20.31 -4.46
C LEU A 71 -5.45 19.59 -3.52
N GLY A 72 -6.58 19.11 -4.05
CA GLY A 72 -7.58 18.34 -3.29
C GLY A 72 -8.46 19.14 -2.32
N GLY A 73 -8.50 20.48 -2.47
CA GLY A 73 -9.27 21.38 -1.61
C GLY A 73 -10.81 21.25 -1.69
N GLY A 74 -11.34 20.40 -2.59
CA GLY A 74 -12.77 20.12 -2.75
C GLY A 74 -13.30 18.92 -1.95
N THR A 75 -12.41 18.11 -1.36
CA THR A 75 -12.79 16.93 -0.58
C THR A 75 -12.83 17.23 0.93
N PRO A 76 -13.93 16.97 1.66
CA PRO A 76 -14.04 17.20 3.10
C PRO A 76 -12.98 16.47 3.96
N ARG A 77 -12.28 15.48 3.39
CA ARG A 77 -11.21 14.71 4.04
C ARG A 77 -9.80 15.20 3.73
N HIS A 78 -9.64 16.14 2.80
CA HIS A 78 -8.36 16.72 2.42
C HIS A 78 -8.47 18.24 2.54
N SER A 79 -8.00 18.79 3.66
CA SER A 79 -7.68 20.21 3.72
C SER A 79 -6.66 20.51 2.63
N ALA A 80 -6.85 21.61 1.90
CA ALA A 80 -5.92 22.11 0.90
C ALA A 80 -4.49 22.09 1.48
N GLY A 81 -3.65 21.12 1.07
CA GLY A 81 -2.31 20.97 1.62
C GLY A 81 -1.85 19.55 1.96
N THR A 82 -2.69 18.52 1.87
CA THR A 82 -2.18 17.13 2.00
C THR A 82 -1.60 16.67 0.66
N LEU A 83 -0.40 17.16 0.33
CA LEU A 83 0.41 16.59 -0.74
C LEU A 83 0.93 15.22 -0.27
N ILE A 84 0.33 14.16 -0.80
CA ILE A 84 0.78 12.79 -0.52
C ILE A 84 1.73 12.41 -1.64
N MET A 85 3.02 12.28 -1.32
CA MET A 85 3.97 11.64 -2.22
C MET A 85 3.90 10.14 -1.99
N ILE A 86 3.66 9.40 -3.07
CA ILE A 86 3.73 7.95 -3.10
C ILE A 86 5.05 7.59 -3.76
N ASP A 87 5.90 6.85 -3.06
CA ASP A 87 7.08 6.27 -3.65
C ASP A 87 6.67 5.08 -4.53
N PRO A 88 7.25 4.88 -5.73
CA PRO A 88 6.99 3.69 -6.55
C PRO A 88 7.16 2.36 -5.80
N THR A 89 7.94 2.34 -4.71
CA THR A 89 8.17 1.19 -3.85
C THR A 89 7.10 0.95 -2.79
N ASP A 90 6.17 1.88 -2.56
CA ASP A 90 5.12 1.77 -1.54
C ASP A 90 4.09 0.68 -1.85
N GLY A 91 3.94 0.31 -3.12
CA GLY A 91 3.06 -0.78 -3.57
C GLY A 91 3.68 -2.18 -3.47
N LEU A 92 4.95 -2.31 -3.10
CA LEU A 92 5.64 -3.60 -3.06
C LEU A 92 5.02 -4.52 -2.00
N SER A 93 4.95 -5.81 -2.33
CA SER A 93 4.38 -6.81 -1.44
C SER A 93 5.27 -7.02 -0.21
N PRO A 94 4.74 -6.88 1.02
CA PRO A 94 5.46 -7.32 2.21
C PRO A 94 5.79 -8.80 2.08
N TYR A 95 7.02 -9.17 2.43
CA TYR A 95 7.42 -10.57 2.47
C TYR A 95 8.25 -10.90 3.70
N MET A 96 8.14 -12.15 4.13
CA MET A 96 8.94 -12.73 5.21
C MET A 96 9.78 -13.87 4.67
N GLN A 97 11.06 -13.88 5.03
CA GLN A 97 11.99 -14.95 4.75
C GLN A 97 12.26 -15.70 6.05
N ASN A 98 12.08 -17.02 6.02
CA ASN A 98 12.43 -17.89 7.13
C ASN A 98 13.55 -18.83 6.69
N TYR A 99 14.58 -18.95 7.51
CA TYR A 99 15.71 -19.84 7.28
C TYR A 99 15.96 -20.70 8.50
N THR A 100 16.16 -22.00 8.25
CA THR A 100 16.49 -22.99 9.27
C THR A 100 17.75 -23.73 8.83
N LEU A 101 18.67 -23.96 9.77
CA LEU A 101 19.89 -24.74 9.56
C LEU A 101 20.07 -25.66 10.76
N ASN A 102 20.18 -26.95 10.51
CA ASN A 102 20.43 -27.96 11.52
C ASN A 102 21.62 -28.81 11.10
N VAL A 103 22.56 -28.98 12.03
CA VAL A 103 23.72 -29.84 11.87
C VAL A 103 23.70 -30.87 12.98
N GLU A 104 23.66 -32.14 12.59
CA GLU A 104 23.73 -33.29 13.49
C GLU A 104 25.04 -34.03 13.22
N ARG A 105 25.77 -34.37 14.28
CA ARG A 105 27.01 -35.14 14.20
C ARG A 105 27.05 -36.24 15.24
N GLN A 106 27.36 -37.45 14.79
CA GLN A 106 27.68 -38.56 15.68
C GLN A 106 29.12 -38.42 16.20
N LEU A 107 29.28 -38.51 17.51
CA LEU A 107 30.54 -38.47 18.24
C LEU A 107 30.92 -39.88 18.75
N PRO A 108 32.20 -40.11 19.08
CA PRO A 108 32.64 -41.37 19.72
C PRO A 108 31.87 -41.62 21.02
N GLY A 109 31.73 -42.89 21.40
CA GLY A 109 31.01 -43.27 22.63
C GLY A 109 29.50 -43.27 22.49
N GLN A 110 28.96 -43.45 21.28
CA GLN A 110 27.52 -43.48 21.00
C GLN A 110 26.79 -42.16 21.34
N MET A 111 27.51 -41.03 21.29
CA MET A 111 26.96 -39.71 21.55
C MET A 111 26.55 -39.02 20.24
N THR A 112 25.56 -38.14 20.29
CA THR A 112 25.15 -37.29 19.15
C THR A 112 25.09 -35.84 19.59
N LEU A 113 25.72 -34.95 18.82
CA LEU A 113 25.64 -33.51 18.99
C LEU A 113 24.72 -32.93 17.91
N SER A 114 23.78 -32.08 18.32
CA SER A 114 22.92 -31.32 17.40
C SER A 114 23.05 -29.83 17.66
N VAL A 115 23.14 -29.05 16.59
CA VAL A 115 23.16 -27.58 16.63
C VAL A 115 22.16 -27.09 15.60
N GLY A 116 21.20 -26.28 16.06
CA GLY A 116 20.14 -25.71 15.25
C GLY A 116 20.16 -24.18 15.28
N PHE A 117 19.88 -23.58 14.13
CA PHE A 117 19.69 -22.15 13.98
C PHE A 117 18.40 -21.88 13.19
N VAL A 118 17.61 -20.93 13.69
CA VAL A 118 16.36 -20.49 13.06
C VAL A 118 16.39 -18.97 13.04
N GLY A 119 16.08 -18.37 11.90
CA GLY A 119 15.92 -16.93 11.80
C GLY A 119 14.83 -16.52 10.82
N ASN A 120 14.33 -15.32 11.05
CA ASN A 120 13.27 -14.69 10.30
C ASN A 120 13.67 -13.25 9.93
N LYS A 121 13.40 -12.85 8.69
CA LYS A 121 13.59 -11.48 8.22
C LYS A 121 12.33 -11.02 7.48
N GLY A 122 11.75 -9.93 7.96
CA GLY A 122 10.68 -9.21 7.25
C GLY A 122 11.25 -8.09 6.39
N THR A 123 10.71 -7.92 5.18
CA THR A 123 11.04 -6.79 4.31
C THR A 123 9.74 -6.19 3.75
N HIS A 124 9.70 -4.86 3.60
CA HIS A 124 8.50 -4.10 3.22
C HIS A 124 7.28 -4.31 4.15
N LEU A 125 7.52 -4.72 5.41
CA LEU A 125 6.46 -4.83 6.41
C LEU A 125 5.80 -3.46 6.61
N ALA A 126 4.47 -3.44 6.62
CA ALA A 126 3.70 -2.22 6.82
C ALA A 126 4.01 -1.63 8.20
N SER A 127 4.74 -0.51 8.22
CA SER A 127 4.97 0.27 9.44
C SER A 127 3.88 1.33 9.61
N ARG A 128 3.46 1.56 10.86
CA ARG A 128 2.66 2.73 11.25
C ARG A 128 3.54 3.55 12.19
N LEU A 129 4.15 4.59 11.65
CA LEU A 129 4.62 5.76 12.40
C LEU A 129 3.70 6.92 12.03
#